data_AF-A0A8H6ZYF8-F1
#
_entry.id   AF-A0A8H6ZYF8-F1
#
_cell.length_a   1.000
_cell.length_b   1.000
_cell.length_c   1.000
_cell.angle_alpha   90.00
_cell.angle_beta   90.00
_cell.angle_gamma   90.00
#
_symmetry.space_group_name_H-M   'P 1'
#
loop_
_entity.id
_entity.type
_entity.pdbx_description
1 polymer ?
#
loop_
_entity_poly.entity_id
_entity_poly.type
_entity_poly.pdbx_seq_one_letter_code
_entity_poly.pdbx_strand_id
1 'polypeptide(L)'
;MLRRQIRERRQYVYSKSLEAQERQTYERKQQLKDALASGKALPTELRKDADSLGKDLAFDEAQAGEMRLVFPNSHRINRGNYVVKELAEACRANDVTDLIVLHEHRGKPDAMIVSHFPHGPTVYFTLNNVALRHDIGSYKGSTVSEQYPHLIFENFSSKLGERIRDVLKYLFPVPKEDSKRVMTFSTEDDFISFRHHVFVSVPPKQIQLAEVGPRFEMKPYEIRQGTLEQNEAEREWVLAHYARTAKKRTLLSGPASHSKDSQHPNKKVKR
;
A
#
# COMPACT_ATOMS: atom_id res chain seq x y z
N MET A 1 1.72 -6.44 -27.76
CA MET A 1 1.53 -6.37 -26.30
C MET A 1 0.05 -6.16 -25.90
N LEU A 2 -0.54 -4.97 -26.06
CA LEU A 2 -1.87 -4.57 -25.52
C LEU A 2 -3.02 -5.61 -25.57
N ARG A 3 -3.23 -6.31 -26.70
CA ARG A 3 -4.29 -7.36 -26.80
C ARG A 3 -4.13 -8.50 -25.79
N ARG A 4 -2.88 -8.85 -25.42
CA ARG A 4 -2.56 -9.85 -24.39
C ARG A 4 -3.01 -9.36 -23.02
N GLN A 5 -2.67 -8.12 -22.64
CA GLN A 5 -3.05 -7.51 -21.36
C GLN A 5 -4.57 -7.31 -21.23
N ILE A 6 -5.28 -6.97 -22.32
CA ILE A 6 -6.76 -6.91 -22.31
C ILE A 6 -7.36 -8.31 -22.08
N ARG A 7 -6.81 -9.35 -22.72
CA ARG A 7 -7.22 -10.74 -22.50
C ARG A 7 -6.92 -11.18 -21.07
N GLU A 8 -5.73 -10.90 -20.55
CA GLU A 8 -5.32 -11.23 -19.19
C GLU A 8 -6.18 -10.52 -18.14
N ARG A 9 -6.49 -9.23 -18.31
CA ARG A 9 -7.45 -8.52 -17.43
C ARG A 9 -8.86 -9.13 -17.50
N ARG A 10 -9.33 -9.52 -18.69
CA ARG A 10 -10.61 -10.24 -18.83
C ARG A 10 -10.57 -11.62 -18.17
N GLN A 11 -9.46 -12.34 -18.29
CA GLN A 11 -9.25 -13.64 -17.64
C GLN A 11 -9.15 -13.49 -16.12
N TYR A 12 -8.52 -12.43 -15.60
CA TYR A 12 -8.46 -12.12 -14.16
C TYR A 12 -9.82 -11.69 -13.61
N VAL A 13 -10.57 -10.83 -14.31
CA VAL A 13 -11.93 -10.46 -13.89
C VAL A 13 -12.86 -11.68 -13.95
N TYR A 14 -12.72 -12.54 -14.96
CA TYR A 14 -13.46 -13.79 -15.07
C TYR A 14 -13.05 -14.80 -14.00
N SER A 15 -11.75 -15.01 -13.75
CA SER A 15 -11.26 -15.90 -12.67
C SER A 15 -11.69 -15.37 -11.32
N LYS A 16 -11.55 -14.08 -11.03
CA LYS A 16 -12.05 -13.45 -9.80
C LYS A 16 -13.57 -13.57 -9.66
N SER A 17 -14.33 -13.56 -10.76
CA SER A 17 -15.78 -13.81 -10.74
C SER A 17 -16.12 -15.29 -10.51
N LEU A 18 -15.32 -16.22 -11.06
CA LEU A 18 -15.40 -17.64 -10.76
C LEU A 18 -14.99 -17.90 -9.32
N GLU A 19 -13.82 -17.46 -8.86
CA GLU A 19 -13.37 -17.44 -7.46
C GLU A 19 -14.42 -16.83 -6.53
N ALA A 20 -15.20 -15.81 -6.93
CA ALA A 20 -16.29 -15.26 -6.13
C ALA A 20 -17.53 -16.18 -6.11
N GLN A 21 -17.91 -16.79 -7.24
CA GLN A 21 -18.99 -17.78 -7.32
C GLN A 21 -18.62 -19.09 -6.61
N GLU A 22 -17.39 -19.55 -6.81
CA GLU A 22 -16.73 -20.66 -6.14
C GLU A 22 -16.54 -20.36 -4.66
N ARG A 23 -16.25 -19.12 -4.25
CA ARG A 23 -16.20 -18.72 -2.84
C ARG A 23 -17.58 -18.70 -2.21
N GLN A 24 -18.60 -18.15 -2.86
CA GLN A 24 -19.99 -18.25 -2.35
C GLN A 24 -20.44 -19.72 -2.32
N THR A 25 -20.04 -20.50 -3.32
CA THR A 25 -20.29 -21.95 -3.39
C THR A 25 -19.43 -22.70 -2.39
N TYR A 26 -18.26 -22.20 -1.98
CA TYR A 26 -17.35 -22.78 -0.99
C TYR A 26 -17.78 -22.43 0.42
N GLU A 27 -18.28 -21.22 0.68
CA GLU A 27 -18.88 -20.83 1.95
C GLU A 27 -20.22 -21.57 2.14
N ARG A 28 -21.04 -21.72 1.09
CA ARG A 28 -22.19 -22.65 1.06
C ARG A 28 -21.75 -24.11 1.22
N LYS A 29 -20.72 -24.57 0.52
CA LYS A 29 -20.15 -25.93 0.66
C LYS A 29 -19.42 -26.11 2.00
N GLN A 30 -19.05 -25.04 2.70
CA GLN A 30 -18.40 -25.09 4.01
C GLN A 30 -19.47 -25.20 5.08
N GLN A 31 -20.57 -24.46 4.98
CA GLN A 31 -21.81 -24.79 5.70
C GLN A 31 -22.26 -26.25 5.39
N LEU A 32 -22.13 -26.68 4.13
CA LEU A 32 -22.34 -28.08 3.72
C LEU A 32 -21.21 -29.05 4.11
N LYS A 33 -20.09 -28.60 4.68
CA LYS A 33 -18.90 -29.42 5.07
C LYS A 33 -18.64 -29.41 6.56
N ASP A 34 -19.22 -28.46 7.27
CA ASP A 34 -19.63 -28.59 8.65
C ASP A 34 -20.79 -29.60 8.72
N ALA A 35 -21.71 -29.60 7.73
CA ALA A 35 -22.67 -30.69 7.54
C ALA A 35 -22.02 -32.01 7.05
N LEU A 36 -21.13 -31.97 6.04
CA LEU A 36 -20.32 -33.12 5.57
C LEU A 36 -19.07 -33.37 6.43
N ALA A 37 -19.07 -32.90 7.68
CA ALA A 37 -18.38 -33.59 8.77
C ALA A 37 -19.03 -34.96 9.03
N SER A 38 -20.26 -35.19 8.53
CA SER A 38 -20.84 -36.52 8.28
C SER A 38 -20.08 -37.37 7.24
N GLY A 39 -19.10 -36.82 6.51
CA GLY A 39 -17.92 -37.57 6.07
C GLY A 39 -17.56 -37.53 4.58
N LYS A 40 -16.36 -36.99 4.29
CA LYS A 40 -15.47 -37.29 3.12
C LYS A 40 -15.98 -36.88 1.72
N ALA A 41 -15.14 -36.74 0.69
CA ALA A 41 -13.71 -36.40 0.57
C ALA A 41 -13.42 -35.87 -0.86
N LEU A 42 -12.24 -35.28 -1.11
CA LEU A 42 -11.82 -34.75 -2.42
C LEU A 42 -10.34 -35.09 -2.76
N PRO A 43 -10.12 -35.81 -3.88
CA PRO A 43 -8.96 -35.68 -4.79
C PRO A 43 -9.45 -35.53 -6.26
N THR A 44 -8.71 -35.18 -7.32
CA THR A 44 -7.40 -34.53 -7.64
C THR A 44 -7.50 -34.09 -9.13
N GLU A 45 -6.57 -33.40 -9.80
CA GLU A 45 -5.18 -32.97 -9.56
C GLU A 45 -4.94 -31.58 -10.21
N LEU A 46 -3.72 -31.05 -10.19
CA LEU A 46 -3.32 -29.78 -10.83
C LEU A 46 -1.83 -29.82 -11.25
N ARG A 47 -1.56 -29.94 -12.56
CA ARG A 47 -0.24 -29.75 -13.24
C ARG A 47 -0.50 -29.40 -14.73
N LYS A 48 0.33 -28.72 -15.53
CA LYS A 48 1.51 -27.79 -15.50
C LYS A 48 1.65 -27.27 -16.97
N ASP A 49 2.31 -26.19 -17.41
CA ASP A 49 3.12 -25.06 -16.89
C ASP A 49 2.81 -23.81 -17.77
N ALA A 50 3.17 -22.54 -17.55
CA ALA A 50 4.39 -21.79 -17.16
C ALA A 50 5.38 -21.45 -18.31
N ASP A 51 6.02 -20.26 -18.20
CA ASP A 51 7.12 -19.67 -19.01
C ASP A 51 6.84 -19.17 -20.46
N SER A 52 7.48 -18.09 -20.98
CA SER A 52 8.52 -17.18 -20.42
C SER A 52 8.55 -15.76 -21.04
N LEU A 53 9.33 -14.87 -20.40
CA LEU A 53 10.10 -13.69 -20.91
C LEU A 53 9.41 -12.38 -21.36
N GLY A 54 10.14 -11.28 -21.10
CA GLY A 54 9.86 -9.85 -21.40
C GLY A 54 11.15 -9.13 -21.84
N LYS A 55 11.40 -7.87 -21.40
CA LYS A 55 12.48 -6.91 -21.80
C LYS A 55 12.12 -5.97 -22.96
N ASP A 56 12.59 -4.73 -23.06
CA ASP A 56 13.33 -3.80 -22.16
C ASP A 56 12.86 -2.36 -22.53
N LEU A 57 12.98 -1.36 -21.64
CA LEU A 57 13.18 0.06 -22.01
C LEU A 57 13.56 0.95 -20.79
N ALA A 58 14.42 1.95 -21.01
CA ALA A 58 15.14 2.67 -19.94
C ALA A 58 14.44 3.95 -19.42
N PHE A 59 14.98 4.52 -18.34
CA PHE A 59 14.50 5.73 -17.64
C PHE A 59 15.52 6.89 -17.71
N ASP A 60 15.03 8.11 -17.47
CA ASP A 60 15.87 9.29 -17.17
C ASP A 60 15.18 10.23 -16.17
N GLU A 61 15.94 11.08 -15.47
CA GLU A 61 15.53 11.66 -14.18
C GLU A 61 15.93 13.14 -13.96
N ALA A 62 14.99 13.96 -13.44
CA ALA A 62 15.25 15.17 -12.62
C ALA A 62 13.90 15.84 -12.26
N GLN A 63 13.70 16.38 -11.05
CA GLN A 63 12.51 17.22 -10.79
C GLN A 63 11.78 17.13 -9.42
N ALA A 64 11.93 16.05 -8.62
CA ALA A 64 11.24 15.88 -7.32
C ALA A 64 11.93 14.78 -6.48
N GLY A 65 13.15 15.08 -6.01
CA GLY A 65 14.05 14.05 -5.45
C GLY A 65 13.57 13.36 -4.17
N GLU A 66 12.76 14.01 -3.33
CA GLU A 66 12.46 13.49 -1.99
C GLU A 66 11.61 12.22 -1.98
N MET A 67 10.54 12.15 -2.78
CA MET A 67 9.72 10.94 -2.85
C MET A 67 10.43 9.80 -3.57
N ARG A 68 11.31 10.12 -4.54
CA ARG A 68 12.24 9.12 -5.12
C ARG A 68 13.16 8.55 -4.05
N LEU A 69 13.76 9.39 -3.20
CA LEU A 69 14.60 8.94 -2.09
C LEU A 69 13.83 8.10 -1.06
N VAL A 70 12.50 8.19 -0.97
CA VAL A 70 11.68 7.27 -0.16
C VAL A 70 11.64 5.87 -0.79
N PHE A 71 11.29 5.72 -2.07
CA PHE A 71 11.10 4.41 -2.70
C PHE A 71 12.39 3.90 -3.39
N PRO A 72 13.06 2.84 -2.89
CA PRO A 72 14.22 2.27 -3.56
C PRO A 72 13.85 1.74 -4.96
N ASN A 73 14.79 1.79 -5.90
CA ASN A 73 14.60 1.42 -7.30
C ASN A 73 13.53 2.25 -8.04
N SER A 74 13.07 3.39 -7.49
CA SER A 74 12.15 4.30 -8.18
C SER A 74 12.89 5.28 -9.09
N HIS A 75 12.31 5.53 -10.27
CA HIS A 75 12.80 6.49 -11.25
C HIS A 75 11.75 7.59 -11.48
N ARG A 76 12.19 8.84 -11.67
CA ARG A 76 11.30 10.01 -11.59
C ARG A 76 11.23 10.82 -12.89
N ILE A 77 10.31 10.38 -13.76
CA ILE A 77 9.95 10.98 -15.05
C ILE A 77 9.32 12.38 -14.88
N ASN A 78 9.64 13.31 -15.78
CA ASN A 78 8.93 14.59 -15.90
C ASN A 78 7.65 14.41 -16.72
N ARG A 79 6.49 14.75 -16.14
CA ARG A 79 5.18 14.63 -16.82
C ARG A 79 5.12 15.41 -18.13
N GLY A 80 5.64 16.64 -18.17
CA GLY A 80 5.60 17.51 -19.35
C GLY A 80 4.22 17.54 -20.00
N ASN A 81 4.17 17.27 -21.31
CA ASN A 81 2.94 17.17 -22.10
C ASN A 81 2.38 15.74 -22.24
N TYR A 82 2.97 14.72 -21.59
CA TYR A 82 2.55 13.32 -21.76
C TYR A 82 1.11 13.10 -21.28
N VAL A 83 0.33 12.40 -22.10
CA VAL A 83 -1.03 11.98 -21.77
C VAL A 83 -0.95 10.79 -20.79
N VAL A 84 -1.83 10.77 -19.79
CA VAL A 84 -1.86 9.69 -18.76
C VAL A 84 -1.93 8.28 -19.37
N LYS A 85 -2.62 8.14 -20.50
CA LYS A 85 -2.71 6.90 -21.27
C LYS A 85 -1.35 6.48 -21.87
N GLU A 86 -0.59 7.43 -22.41
CA GLU A 86 0.75 7.17 -22.99
C GLU A 86 1.72 6.74 -21.89
N LEU A 87 1.68 7.40 -20.73
CA LEU A 87 2.44 6.99 -19.55
C LEU A 87 2.06 5.57 -19.10
N ALA A 88 0.77 5.24 -19.06
CA ALA A 88 0.30 3.89 -18.71
C ALA A 88 0.68 2.82 -19.75
N GLU A 89 0.77 3.17 -21.03
CA GLU A 89 1.24 2.27 -22.09
C GLU A 89 2.77 2.11 -22.06
N ALA A 90 3.53 3.15 -21.72
CA ALA A 90 4.98 3.10 -21.50
C ALA A 90 5.35 2.28 -20.25
N CYS A 91 4.69 2.51 -19.11
CA CYS A 91 4.88 1.69 -17.90
C CYS A 91 4.66 0.20 -18.18
N ARG A 92 3.68 -0.15 -19.04
CA ARG A 92 3.42 -1.52 -19.49
C ARG A 92 4.41 -2.09 -20.50
N ALA A 93 5.11 -1.24 -21.25
CA ALA A 93 6.13 -1.66 -22.21
C ALA A 93 7.49 -1.91 -21.52
N ASN A 94 7.77 -1.15 -20.47
CA ASN A 94 9.02 -1.20 -19.70
C ASN A 94 8.91 -2.13 -18.46
N ASP A 95 7.89 -2.98 -18.37
CA ASP A 95 7.59 -3.90 -17.26
C ASP A 95 7.61 -3.23 -15.85
N VAL A 96 7.17 -1.97 -15.76
CA VAL A 96 7.12 -1.20 -14.49
C VAL A 96 6.02 -1.75 -13.58
N THR A 97 6.35 -1.98 -12.31
CA THR A 97 5.40 -2.49 -11.30
C THR A 97 4.38 -1.43 -10.88
N ASP A 98 4.82 -0.18 -10.68
CA ASP A 98 4.04 0.85 -9.99
C ASP A 98 4.22 2.23 -10.62
N LEU A 99 3.11 2.96 -10.78
CA LEU A 99 3.13 4.39 -11.11
C LEU A 99 2.60 5.19 -9.92
N ILE A 100 3.46 6.06 -9.38
CA ILE A 100 3.08 7.02 -8.33
C ILE A 100 2.96 8.41 -8.96
N VAL A 101 1.76 8.99 -8.88
CA VAL A 101 1.49 10.37 -9.33
C VAL A 101 1.25 11.24 -8.10
N LEU A 102 2.01 12.32 -7.99
CA LEU A 102 1.82 13.36 -6.99
C LEU A 102 1.10 14.56 -7.62
N HIS A 103 0.15 15.10 -6.87
CA HIS A 103 -0.48 16.39 -7.14
C HIS A 103 0.01 17.41 -6.11
N GLU A 104 -0.05 18.69 -6.48
CA GLU A 104 0.28 19.80 -5.60
C GLU A 104 -0.69 20.97 -5.74
N HIS A 105 -0.88 21.70 -4.65
CA HIS A 105 -1.53 23.00 -4.63
C HIS A 105 -0.53 24.07 -4.18
N ARG A 106 -0.18 25.01 -5.07
CA ARG A 106 0.74 26.13 -4.79
C ARG A 106 2.10 25.70 -4.21
N GLY A 107 2.71 24.65 -4.76
CA GLY A 107 4.01 24.14 -4.32
C GLY A 107 3.98 23.26 -3.06
N LYS A 108 2.79 22.85 -2.59
CA LYS A 108 2.63 21.87 -1.50
C LYS A 108 1.89 20.63 -2.02
N PRO A 109 2.43 19.40 -1.85
CA PRO A 109 1.72 18.19 -2.23
C PRO A 109 0.38 18.03 -1.50
N ASP A 110 -0.69 17.73 -2.23
CA ASP A 110 -2.07 17.66 -1.71
C ASP A 110 -2.76 16.31 -1.98
N ALA A 111 -2.31 15.55 -2.98
CA ALA A 111 -2.73 14.16 -3.20
C ALA A 111 -1.60 13.28 -3.76
N MET A 112 -1.69 11.99 -3.46
CA MET A 112 -0.84 10.93 -4.01
C MET A 112 -1.74 9.83 -4.57
N ILE A 113 -1.41 9.35 -5.77
CA ILE A 113 -2.13 8.27 -6.44
C ILE A 113 -1.13 7.16 -6.74
N VAL A 114 -1.42 5.94 -6.28
CA VAL A 114 -0.59 4.75 -6.49
C VAL A 114 -1.35 3.78 -7.40
N SER A 115 -0.82 3.51 -8.58
CA SER A 115 -1.42 2.64 -9.59
C SER A 115 -0.52 1.43 -9.87
N HIS A 116 -0.93 0.25 -9.42
CA HIS A 116 -0.20 -1.00 -9.68
C HIS A 116 -0.43 -1.50 -11.11
N PHE A 117 0.64 -1.72 -11.84
CA PHE A 117 0.67 -2.29 -13.19
C PHE A 117 0.88 -3.82 -13.15
N PRO A 118 0.62 -4.55 -14.25
CA PRO A 118 0.09 -4.11 -15.54
C PRO A 118 -1.43 -3.79 -15.53
N HIS A 119 -2.17 -4.36 -14.57
CA HIS A 119 -3.63 -4.21 -14.44
C HIS A 119 -4.13 -4.36 -12.98
N GLY A 120 -3.28 -4.02 -12.01
CA GLY A 120 -3.63 -4.02 -10.59
C GLY A 120 -4.52 -2.84 -10.18
N PRO A 121 -4.75 -2.64 -8.88
CA PRO A 121 -5.61 -1.57 -8.39
C PRO A 121 -4.91 -0.20 -8.42
N THR A 122 -5.71 0.86 -8.43
CA THR A 122 -5.27 2.24 -8.15
C THR A 122 -5.87 2.70 -6.83
N VAL A 123 -5.03 3.18 -5.91
CA VAL A 123 -5.44 3.78 -4.64
C VAL A 123 -5.14 5.27 -4.66
N TYR A 124 -6.13 6.07 -4.28
CA TYR A 124 -6.05 7.52 -4.25
C TYR A 124 -6.03 7.99 -2.78
N PHE A 125 -5.03 8.81 -2.44
CA PHE A 125 -4.82 9.38 -1.12
C PHE A 125 -4.82 10.91 -1.18
N THR A 126 -5.46 11.58 -0.22
CA THR A 126 -5.16 13.01 0.06
C THR A 126 -3.98 13.09 1.02
N LEU A 127 -3.10 14.07 0.82
CA LEU A 127 -1.95 14.36 1.67
C LEU A 127 -2.26 15.54 2.58
N ASN A 128 -1.92 15.40 3.86
CA ASN A 128 -2.10 16.41 4.89
C ASN A 128 -0.80 16.52 5.69
N ASN A 129 -0.58 17.66 6.36
CA ASN A 129 0.56 17.90 7.25
C ASN A 129 1.93 17.56 6.61
N VAL A 130 2.06 17.82 5.31
CA VAL A 130 3.27 17.56 4.54
C VAL A 130 4.38 18.53 4.97
N ALA A 131 5.48 17.98 5.48
CA ALA A 131 6.72 18.69 5.74
C ALA A 131 7.84 18.06 4.92
N LEU A 132 8.41 18.84 4.01
CA LEU A 132 9.44 18.40 3.06
C LEU A 132 10.82 18.42 3.72
N ARG A 133 11.72 17.52 3.30
CA ARG A 133 13.05 17.36 3.91
C ARG A 133 13.88 18.64 3.76
N HIS A 134 13.77 19.36 2.64
CA HIS A 134 14.47 20.62 2.42
C HIS A 134 13.98 21.80 3.29
N ASP A 135 12.74 21.78 3.78
CA ASP A 135 12.24 22.81 4.70
C ASP A 135 12.87 22.67 6.10
N ILE A 136 13.19 21.44 6.50
CA ILE A 136 13.74 21.13 7.83
C ILE A 136 15.23 21.48 7.86
N GLY A 137 15.56 22.63 8.47
CA GLY A 137 16.91 23.20 8.51
C GLY A 137 18.03 22.22 8.95
N SER A 138 17.73 21.30 9.87
CA SER A 138 18.65 20.26 10.36
C SER A 138 19.19 19.31 9.28
N TYR A 139 18.52 19.22 8.13
CA TYR A 139 18.75 18.16 7.15
C TYR A 139 19.24 18.64 5.77
N LYS A 140 19.37 19.95 5.57
CA LYS A 140 19.79 20.57 4.28
C LYS A 140 21.16 20.13 3.74
N GLY A 141 22.00 19.50 4.57
CA GLY A 141 23.35 19.03 4.19
C GLY A 141 23.63 17.54 4.40
N SER A 142 22.61 16.70 4.70
CA SER A 142 22.81 15.25 4.87
C SER A 142 22.27 14.43 3.69
N THR A 143 23.00 13.40 3.28
CA THR A 143 22.56 12.39 2.31
C THR A 143 21.60 11.39 2.97
N VAL A 144 20.63 10.88 2.20
CA VAL A 144 19.72 9.81 2.66
C VAL A 144 20.35 8.45 2.35
N SER A 145 20.21 7.46 3.25
CA SER A 145 20.60 6.08 2.94
C SER A 145 19.60 5.46 1.98
N GLU A 146 20.06 5.03 0.80
CA GLU A 146 19.24 4.33 -0.20
C GLU A 146 19.08 2.83 0.08
N GLN A 147 19.60 2.34 1.22
CA GLN A 147 19.35 0.97 1.70
C GLN A 147 17.86 0.64 1.71
N TYR A 148 17.52 -0.63 1.48
CA TYR A 148 16.14 -1.11 1.49
C TYR A 148 15.57 -1.02 2.93
N PRO A 149 14.44 -0.31 3.15
CA PRO A 149 13.93 -0.03 4.49
C PRO A 149 13.19 -1.23 5.09
N HIS A 150 13.30 -1.41 6.42
CA HIS A 150 12.29 -2.16 7.16
C HIS A 150 10.98 -1.37 7.19
N LEU A 151 9.86 -2.06 6.99
CA LEU A 151 8.52 -1.46 7.04
C LEU A 151 7.81 -1.85 8.33
N ILE A 152 7.26 -0.85 9.02
CA ILE A 152 6.37 -1.01 10.16
C ILE A 152 4.96 -0.57 9.71
N PHE A 153 3.97 -1.44 9.90
CA PHE A 153 2.56 -1.18 9.61
C PHE A 153 1.73 -1.37 10.88
N GLU A 154 1.32 -0.27 11.50
CA GLU A 154 0.54 -0.27 12.75
C GLU A 154 -0.95 -0.02 12.49
N ASN A 155 -1.80 -0.68 13.28
CA ASN A 155 -3.26 -0.55 13.30
C ASN A 155 -4.03 -0.88 12.01
N PHE A 156 -3.39 -1.44 10.97
CA PHE A 156 -4.02 -1.98 9.76
C PHE A 156 -4.71 -3.34 10.03
N SER A 157 -5.83 -3.34 10.75
CA SER A 157 -6.52 -4.55 11.20
C SER A 157 -7.91 -4.81 10.58
N SER A 158 -8.43 -3.90 9.75
CA SER A 158 -9.62 -4.17 8.92
C SER A 158 -9.21 -4.80 7.57
N LYS A 159 -10.12 -5.50 6.89
CA LYS A 159 -9.87 -6.02 5.52
C LYS A 159 -9.47 -4.93 4.52
N LEU A 160 -9.97 -3.69 4.70
CA LEU A 160 -9.57 -2.53 3.90
C LEU A 160 -8.19 -2.01 4.33
N GLY A 161 -7.90 -2.04 5.64
CA GLY A 161 -6.57 -1.78 6.17
C GLY A 161 -5.53 -2.74 5.59
N GLU A 162 -5.79 -4.04 5.60
CA GLU A 162 -4.93 -5.06 4.97
C GLU A 162 -4.74 -4.81 3.48
N ARG A 163 -5.81 -4.47 2.75
CA ARG A 163 -5.77 -4.15 1.32
C ARG A 163 -4.84 -2.98 1.01
N ILE A 164 -4.86 -1.93 1.84
CA ILE A 164 -4.03 -0.73 1.68
C ILE A 164 -2.61 -0.94 2.21
N ARG A 165 -2.44 -1.70 3.30
CA ARG A 165 -1.14 -2.19 3.79
C ARG A 165 -0.40 -2.93 2.69
N ASP A 166 -1.07 -3.86 2.01
CA ASP A 166 -0.46 -4.68 0.96
C ASP A 166 -0.09 -3.83 -0.26
N VAL A 167 -0.97 -2.92 -0.69
CA VAL A 167 -0.68 -1.86 -1.70
C VAL A 167 0.60 -1.10 -1.37
N LEU A 168 0.71 -0.56 -0.14
CA LEU A 168 1.87 0.23 0.29
C LEU A 168 3.13 -0.61 0.49
N LYS A 169 2.99 -1.88 0.89
CA LYS A 169 4.09 -2.83 1.14
C LYS A 169 4.79 -3.22 -0.16
N TYR A 170 4.05 -3.49 -1.23
CA TYR A 170 4.64 -3.97 -2.49
C TYR A 170 5.39 -2.88 -3.29
N LEU A 171 5.29 -1.60 -2.88
CA LEU A 171 6.13 -0.51 -3.38
C LEU A 171 7.61 -0.60 -2.94
N PHE A 172 7.97 -1.55 -2.07
CA PHE A 172 9.32 -1.66 -1.50
C PHE A 172 9.92 -3.05 -1.71
N PRO A 173 11.23 -3.14 -2.05
CA PRO A 173 11.95 -4.41 -2.07
C PRO A 173 12.18 -4.96 -0.65
N VAL A 174 12.41 -6.28 -0.56
CA VAL A 174 12.65 -6.95 0.72
C VAL A 174 13.97 -6.45 1.35
N PRO A 175 13.95 -5.93 2.59
CA PRO A 175 15.17 -5.46 3.27
C PRO A 175 16.05 -6.63 3.75
N LYS A 176 17.34 -6.35 3.91
CA LYS A 176 18.26 -7.22 4.66
C LYS A 176 18.12 -6.98 6.16
N GLU A 177 18.47 -7.97 6.97
CA GLU A 177 18.44 -7.91 8.44
C GLU A 177 19.41 -6.89 9.06
N ASP A 178 20.44 -6.45 8.32
CA ASP A 178 21.41 -5.44 8.74
C ASP A 178 20.98 -3.99 8.42
N SER A 179 19.80 -3.79 7.83
CA SER A 179 19.35 -2.46 7.41
C SER A 179 18.99 -1.57 8.60
N LYS A 180 19.66 -0.42 8.69
CA LYS A 180 19.43 0.58 9.76
C LYS A 180 18.31 1.55 9.42
N ARG A 181 17.61 1.36 8.31
CA ARG A 181 16.60 2.24 7.76
C ARG A 181 15.21 1.69 8.04
N VAL A 182 14.31 2.51 8.56
CA VAL A 182 12.94 2.09 8.90
C VAL A 182 11.90 3.12 8.46
N MET A 183 10.79 2.64 7.91
CA MET A 183 9.62 3.45 7.55
C MET A 183 8.41 2.96 8.30
N THR A 184 7.74 3.89 8.97
CA THR A 184 6.56 3.62 9.78
C THR A 184 5.34 4.20 9.08
N PHE A 185 4.39 3.32 8.78
CA PHE A 185 3.01 3.65 8.44
C PHE A 185 2.16 3.31 9.67
N SER A 186 1.73 4.33 10.42
CA SER A 186 0.89 4.14 11.61
C SER A 186 -0.50 4.73 11.39
N THR A 187 -1.54 3.98 11.72
CA THR A 187 -2.92 4.36 11.44
C THR A 187 -3.66 4.86 12.68
N GLU A 188 -4.23 6.05 12.59
CA GLU A 188 -5.04 6.69 13.63
C GLU A 188 -6.20 7.46 12.96
N ASP A 189 -7.46 7.24 13.37
CA ASP A 189 -8.67 7.87 12.81
C ASP A 189 -8.75 7.89 11.26
N ASP A 190 -8.38 6.79 10.62
CA ASP A 190 -8.26 6.61 9.16
C ASP A 190 -7.29 7.58 8.45
N PHE A 191 -6.39 8.21 9.20
CA PHE A 191 -5.18 8.84 8.67
C PHE A 191 -3.99 7.88 8.84
N ILE A 192 -3.20 7.72 7.79
CA ILE A 192 -1.96 6.95 7.82
C ILE A 192 -0.81 7.95 7.98
N SER A 193 -0.26 8.03 9.19
CA SER A 193 0.97 8.77 9.45
C SER A 193 2.16 8.05 8.85
N PHE A 194 2.83 8.70 7.89
CA PHE A 194 4.13 8.25 7.39
C PHE A 194 5.26 8.98 8.10
N ARG A 195 6.24 8.22 8.60
CA ARG A 195 7.52 8.73 9.13
C ARG A 195 8.66 7.83 8.65
N HIS A 196 9.82 8.41 8.35
CA HIS A 196 10.99 7.68 7.85
C HIS A 196 12.23 8.04 8.66
N HIS A 197 12.77 7.03 9.34
CA HIS A 197 13.87 7.14 10.29
C HIS A 197 15.06 6.26 9.89
N VAL A 198 16.22 6.58 10.45
CA VAL A 198 17.37 5.68 10.57
C VAL A 198 17.61 5.46 12.06
N PHE A 199 17.89 4.21 12.45
CA PHE A 199 18.12 3.83 13.84
C PHE A 199 19.57 3.42 14.11
N VAL A 200 20.03 3.71 15.32
CA VAL A 200 21.32 3.24 15.84
C VAL A 200 21.07 2.54 17.18
N SER A 201 21.50 1.29 17.30
CA SER A 201 21.51 0.60 18.58
C SER A 201 22.72 1.05 19.40
N VAL A 202 22.47 1.52 20.62
CA VAL A 202 23.47 2.00 21.57
C VAL A 202 23.49 1.05 22.78
N PRO A 203 24.64 0.41 23.09
CA PRO A 203 24.76 -0.42 24.28
C PRO A 203 24.41 0.35 25.56
N PRO A 204 23.80 -0.30 26.57
CA PRO A 204 23.58 -1.74 26.68
C PRO A 204 22.27 -2.25 26.05
N LYS A 205 21.30 -1.37 25.71
CA LYS A 205 19.97 -1.79 25.19
C LYS A 205 19.10 -0.67 24.60
N GLN A 206 19.66 0.50 24.30
CA GLN A 206 18.91 1.65 23.80
C GLN A 206 18.90 1.69 22.27
N ILE A 207 17.85 2.25 21.67
CA ILE A 207 17.77 2.51 20.23
C ILE A 207 17.51 4.01 20.07
N GLN A 208 18.43 4.69 19.39
CA GLN A 208 18.27 6.10 19.05
C GLN A 208 17.75 6.21 17.62
N LEU A 209 16.65 6.95 17.43
CA LEU A 209 16.08 7.25 16.13
C LEU A 209 16.52 8.64 15.67
N ALA A 210 16.96 8.75 14.42
CA ALA A 210 17.13 10.00 13.71
C ALA A 210 16.14 10.04 12.54
N GLU A 211 15.38 11.12 12.37
CA GLU A 211 14.44 11.25 11.26
C GLU A 211 15.14 11.75 9.99
N VAL A 212 14.73 11.20 8.84
CA VAL A 212 15.45 11.38 7.57
C VAL A 212 14.53 11.68 6.39
N GLY A 213 13.28 11.20 6.37
CA GLY A 213 12.35 11.48 5.27
C GLY A 213 11.51 12.75 5.43
N PRO A 214 10.67 13.06 4.43
CA PRO A 214 9.55 13.95 4.62
C PRO A 214 8.54 13.34 5.61
N ARG A 215 7.77 14.19 6.29
CA ARG A 215 6.59 13.80 7.09
C ARG A 215 5.34 14.06 6.28
N PHE A 216 4.35 13.19 6.38
CA PHE A 216 2.98 13.47 5.94
C PHE A 216 1.98 12.55 6.66
N GLU A 217 0.73 12.95 6.68
CA GLU A 217 -0.42 12.07 6.94
C GLU A 217 -1.21 11.91 5.65
N MET A 218 -1.44 10.67 5.23
CA MET A 218 -2.22 10.38 4.02
C MET A 218 -3.55 9.71 4.37
N LYS A 219 -4.63 10.17 3.74
CA LYS A 219 -5.98 9.60 3.93
C LYS A 219 -6.47 9.00 2.61
N PRO A 220 -6.66 7.67 2.53
CA PRO A 220 -7.22 7.05 1.33
C PRO A 220 -8.67 7.52 1.16
N TYR A 221 -9.09 7.75 -0.09
CA TYR A 221 -10.47 8.15 -0.41
C TYR A 221 -11.13 7.33 -1.52
N GLU A 222 -10.36 6.64 -2.37
CA GLU A 222 -10.89 5.75 -3.41
C GLU A 222 -9.91 4.60 -3.72
N ILE A 223 -10.46 3.41 -3.99
CA ILE A 223 -9.74 2.27 -4.57
C ILE A 223 -10.48 1.80 -5.82
N ARG A 224 -9.79 1.69 -6.95
CA ARG A 224 -10.30 1.14 -8.22
C ARG A 224 -9.61 -0.16 -8.60
N GLN A 225 -10.37 -1.09 -9.18
CA GLN A 225 -9.89 -2.37 -9.74
C GLN A 225 -9.43 -2.18 -11.20
N GLY A 226 -8.47 -1.28 -11.36
CA GLY A 226 -7.88 -0.88 -12.62
C GLY A 226 -6.77 0.14 -12.39
N THR A 227 -6.02 0.36 -13.46
CA THR A 227 -4.85 1.26 -13.54
C THR A 227 -5.30 2.69 -13.85
N LEU A 228 -4.42 3.66 -13.65
CA LEU A 228 -4.76 5.10 -13.62
C LEU A 228 -5.53 5.62 -14.86
N GLU A 229 -5.33 5.05 -16.05
CA GLU A 229 -6.04 5.48 -17.26
C GLU A 229 -7.49 4.96 -17.36
N GLN A 230 -7.88 4.04 -16.47
CA GLN A 230 -9.14 3.28 -16.54
C GLN A 230 -10.22 3.90 -15.65
N ASN A 231 -10.66 5.10 -16.02
CA ASN A 231 -11.67 5.87 -15.26
C ASN A 231 -13.01 5.12 -15.02
N GLU A 232 -13.35 4.18 -15.91
CA GLU A 232 -14.55 3.34 -15.84
C GLU A 232 -14.33 2.02 -15.06
N ALA A 233 -13.16 1.82 -14.45
CA ALA A 233 -12.89 0.63 -13.64
C ALA A 233 -13.79 0.56 -12.39
N GLU A 234 -14.15 -0.66 -11.99
CA GLU A 234 -14.93 -0.94 -10.79
C GLU A 234 -14.27 -0.32 -9.54
N ARG A 235 -15.08 0.36 -8.71
CA ARG A 235 -14.62 0.98 -7.46
C ARG A 235 -14.78 -0.02 -6.33
N GLU A 236 -13.67 -0.60 -5.86
CA GLU A 236 -13.64 -1.52 -4.73
C GLU A 236 -14.09 -0.84 -3.43
N TRP A 237 -13.72 0.44 -3.26
CA TRP A 237 -14.12 1.24 -2.11
C TRP A 237 -14.05 2.75 -2.42
N VAL A 238 -14.92 3.54 -1.79
CA VAL A 238 -14.94 5.01 -1.84
C VAL A 238 -15.32 5.58 -0.47
N LEU A 239 -14.67 6.67 -0.05
CA LEU A 239 -14.94 7.36 1.20
C LEU A 239 -16.27 8.14 1.16
N ALA A 240 -17.29 7.63 1.84
CA ALA A 240 -18.64 8.18 1.84
C ALA A 240 -18.81 9.40 2.78
N HIS A 241 -18.16 10.52 2.46
CA HIS A 241 -18.12 11.76 3.28
C HIS A 241 -19.48 12.24 3.83
N TYR A 242 -20.53 12.16 3.01
CA TYR A 242 -21.86 12.71 3.33
C TYR A 242 -22.82 11.72 4.02
N ALA A 243 -22.36 10.51 4.36
CA ALA A 243 -23.19 9.54 5.09
C ALA A 243 -23.37 9.94 6.56
N ARG A 244 -24.60 9.78 7.10
CA ARG A 244 -24.97 10.18 8.49
C ARG A 244 -24.07 9.60 9.58
N THR A 245 -23.42 8.46 9.33
CA THR A 245 -22.51 7.77 10.25
C THR A 245 -21.03 7.90 9.87
N ALA A 246 -20.67 8.65 8.82
CA ALA A 246 -19.29 8.75 8.32
C ALA A 246 -18.29 9.14 9.42
N LYS A 247 -18.59 10.18 10.20
CA LYS A 247 -17.76 10.66 11.33
C LYS A 247 -17.70 9.71 12.54
N LYS A 248 -18.36 8.55 12.49
CA LYS A 248 -18.40 7.54 13.57
C LYS A 248 -17.85 6.18 13.14
N ARG A 249 -17.28 6.07 11.93
CA ARG A 249 -16.74 4.83 11.39
C ARG A 249 -15.25 5.00 11.15
N THR A 250 -14.45 4.24 11.88
CA THR A 250 -13.08 3.91 11.48
C THR A 250 -13.16 2.74 10.47
N LEU A 251 -12.31 2.77 9.46
CA LEU A 251 -12.38 1.91 8.27
C LEU A 251 -11.07 1.15 8.01
N LEU A 252 -9.93 1.67 8.45
CA LEU A 252 -8.61 1.05 8.29
C LEU A 252 -8.24 0.15 9.47
N SER A 253 -8.51 0.60 10.70
CA SER A 253 -8.51 -0.27 11.87
C SER A 253 -9.85 -0.99 11.99
N GLY A 254 -9.80 -2.28 12.38
CA GLY A 254 -10.98 -3.03 12.78
C GLY A 254 -11.54 -2.52 14.11
N PRO A 255 -12.76 -2.95 14.50
CA PRO A 255 -13.27 -2.66 15.83
C PRO A 255 -12.30 -3.20 16.86
N ALA A 256 -11.82 -2.34 17.76
CA ALA A 256 -10.82 -2.71 18.76
C ALA A 256 -11.35 -3.89 19.60
N SER A 257 -10.69 -5.05 19.47
CA SER A 257 -10.86 -6.14 20.42
C SER A 257 -10.32 -5.64 21.76
N HIS A 258 -11.20 -5.15 22.63
CA HIS A 258 -10.84 -4.80 24.01
C HIS A 258 -10.31 -6.05 24.71
N SER A 259 -8.98 -6.19 24.71
CA SER A 259 -8.24 -7.16 25.50
C SER A 259 -8.49 -6.84 26.98
N LYS A 260 -9.49 -7.52 27.56
CA LYS A 260 -9.80 -7.46 28.98
C LYS A 260 -8.70 -8.18 29.77
N ASP A 261 -7.54 -7.56 29.90
CA ASP A 261 -6.50 -8.07 30.79
C ASP A 261 -5.62 -6.97 31.37
N SER A 262 -4.96 -7.30 32.49
CA SER A 262 -3.98 -6.45 33.20
C SER A 262 -4.46 -5.17 33.92
N GLN A 263 -5.74 -5.05 34.32
CA GLN A 263 -6.04 -4.22 35.50
C GLN A 263 -5.54 -4.93 36.77
N HIS A 264 -4.34 -4.61 37.22
CA HIS A 264 -3.85 -5.06 38.53
C HIS A 264 -4.69 -4.42 39.65
N PRO A 265 -5.33 -5.23 40.54
CA PRO A 265 -6.15 -4.69 41.64
C PRO A 265 -5.24 -4.08 42.70
N ASN A 266 -5.10 -2.75 42.67
CA ASN A 266 -4.23 -2.00 43.57
C ASN A 266 -4.75 -2.07 45.02
N LYS A 267 -4.20 -3.01 45.81
CA LYS A 267 -4.59 -3.26 47.20
C LYS A 267 -4.28 -2.04 48.07
N LYS A 268 -5.29 -1.20 48.32
CA LYS A 268 -5.24 -0.17 49.35
C LYS A 268 -5.06 -0.82 50.72
N VAL A 269 -3.84 -0.81 51.24
CA VAL A 269 -3.55 -1.04 52.65
C VAL A 269 -4.26 0.07 53.44
N LYS A 270 -5.22 -0.32 54.31
CA LYS A 270 -5.75 0.60 55.32
C LYS A 270 -4.73 0.74 56.45
N ARG A 271 -4.66 1.95 57.01
CA ARG A 271 -4.17 2.16 58.38
C ARG A 271 -5.18 1.59 59.37
#